data_AF-A0A972TB99-F1
#
_entry.id   AF-A0A972TB99-F1
#
_cell.length_a   1.000
_cell.length_b   1.000
_cell.length_c   1.000
_cell.angle_alpha   90.00
_cell.angle_beta   90.00
_cell.angle_gamma   90.00
#
_symmetry.space_group_name_H-M   'P 1'
#
loop_
_entity.id
_entity.type
_entity.pdbx_description
1 polymer ?
#
loop_
_entity_poly.entity_id
_entity_poly.type
_entity_poly.pdbx_seq_one_letter_code
_entity_poly.pdbx_strand_id
1 'polypeptide(L)' 'MPNETTNPPINKSIELHPKFVVNLDGKRTEAIIPYEEFKELQRLLEDVADIMCVEARRGEKGIPLNEVKKELENDGIL' A
#
# COMPACT_ATOMS: atom_id res chain seq x y z
N MET A 1 -30.36 0.31 1.39
CA MET A 1 -29.41 0.44 2.51
C MET A 1 -28.09 0.87 1.90
N PRO A 2 -27.49 2.02 2.27
CA PRO A 2 -26.21 2.40 1.72
C PRO A 2 -25.13 1.59 2.43
N ASN A 3 -24.37 0.83 1.65
CA ASN A 3 -23.25 0.05 2.13
C ASN A 3 -22.14 1.03 2.48
N GLU A 4 -21.80 1.14 3.76
CA GLU A 4 -20.61 1.82 4.23
C GLU A 4 -19.39 1.03 3.75
N THR A 5 -18.94 1.35 2.54
CA THR A 5 -17.57 1.05 2.12
C THR A 5 -16.66 1.86 3.02
N THR A 6 -16.30 1.29 4.16
CA THR A 6 -15.28 1.83 5.05
C THR A 6 -13.93 1.70 4.36
N ASN A 7 -13.68 2.54 3.37
CA ASN A 7 -12.31 2.82 2.97
C ASN A 7 -11.57 3.29 4.22
N PRO A 8 -10.44 2.66 4.59
CA PRO A 8 -9.66 3.13 5.72
C PRO A 8 -9.31 4.61 5.50
N PRO A 9 -9.31 5.43 6.56
CA PRO A 9 -9.06 6.86 6.42
C PRO A 9 -7.70 7.08 5.76
N ILE A 10 -7.72 7.75 4.60
CA ILE A 10 -6.57 8.06 3.72
C ILE A 10 -5.52 8.93 4.45
N ASN A 11 -5.81 9.41 5.66
CA ASN A 11 -4.90 10.19 6.50
C ASN A 11 -4.65 9.47 7.83
N LYS A 12 -3.88 8.37 7.82
CA LYS A 12 -3.25 7.88 9.05
C LYS A 12 -1.82 8.41 9.09
N SER A 13 -1.62 9.51 9.81
CA SER A 13 -0.28 9.94 10.22
C SER A 13 0.28 8.87 11.16
N ILE A 14 1.32 8.16 10.75
CA ILE A 14 2.00 7.22 11.65
C ILE A 14 3.00 8.00 12.50
N GLU A 15 2.97 7.79 13.80
CA GLU A 15 3.97 8.32 14.71
C GLU A 15 5.01 7.22 14.97
N LEU A 16 6.28 7.52 14.66
CA LEU A 16 7.40 6.60 14.84
C LEU A 16 8.30 7.08 15.98
N HIS A 17 8.77 6.15 16.80
CA HIS A 17 9.67 6.39 17.91
C HIS A 17 10.99 5.62 17.75
N PRO A 18 11.77 5.91 16.70
CA PRO A 18 13.02 5.19 16.45
C PRO A 18 14.10 5.54 17.49
N LYS A 19 14.86 4.53 17.90
CA LYS A 19 16.16 4.70 18.56
C LYS A 19 17.26 4.51 17.53
N PHE A 20 18.26 5.38 17.53
CA PHE A 20 19.34 5.32 16.53
C PHE A 20 20.62 4.72 17.11
N VAL A 21 21.27 3.87 16.33
CA VAL A 21 22.66 3.49 16.55
C VAL A 21 23.52 4.53 15.83
N VAL A 22 24.54 5.04 16.52
CA VAL A 22 25.46 6.04 16.00
C VAL A 22 26.87 5.50 15.96
N ASN A 23 27.58 5.78 14.88
CA ASN A 23 28.99 5.41 14.73
C ASN A 23 29.90 6.40 15.50
N LEU A 24 31.21 6.14 15.46
CA LEU A 24 32.24 6.97 16.12
C LEU A 24 32.29 8.41 15.59
N ASP A 25 31.86 8.63 14.34
CA ASP A 25 31.77 9.96 13.73
C ASP A 25 30.45 10.68 14.09
N GLY A 26 29.60 10.08 14.95
CA GLY A 26 28.30 10.60 15.34
C GLY A 26 27.20 10.46 14.28
N LYS A 27 27.45 9.72 13.20
CA LYS A 27 26.46 9.47 12.13
C LYS A 27 25.53 8.33 12.54
N ARG A 28 24.22 8.55 12.34
CA ARG A 28 23.19 7.51 12.50
C ARG A 28 23.35 6.47 11.40
N THR A 29 23.58 5.22 11.78
CA THR A 29 23.82 4.11 10.85
C THR A 29 22.62 3.17 10.79
N GLU A 30 21.97 2.93 11.92
CA GLU A 30 20.79 2.08 12.01
C GLU A 30 19.69 2.74 12.85
N ALA A 31 18.44 2.35 12.59
CA ALA A 31 17.27 2.71 13.38
C ALA A 31 16.63 1.44 13.93
N ILE A 32 16.37 1.43 15.24
CA ILE A 32 15.65 0.39 15.95
C ILE A 32 14.26 0.95 16.22
N ILE A 33 13.24 0.31 15.64
CA ILE A 33 11.84 0.75 15.72
C ILE A 33 11.07 -0.27 16.57
N PRO A 34 10.14 0.17 17.44
CA PRO A 34 9.18 -0.72 18.09
C PRO A 34 8.46 -1.61 17.07
N TYR A 35 8.27 -2.89 17.41
CA TYR A 35 7.76 -3.87 16.46
C TYR A 35 6.38 -3.53 15.87
N GLU A 36 5.45 -3.02 16.69
CA GLU A 36 4.12 -2.64 16.19
C GLU A 36 4.18 -1.43 15.24
N GLU A 37 5.08 -0.48 15.49
CA GLU A 37 5.29 0.64 14.57
C GLU A 37 5.90 0.18 13.25
N PHE A 38 6.81 -0.78 13.29
CA PHE A 38 7.35 -1.42 12.08
C PHE A 38 6.24 -2.10 11.26
N LYS A 39 5.34 -2.84 11.91
CA LYS A 39 4.20 -3.48 11.23
C LYS A 39 3.27 -2.46 10.58
N GLU A 40 2.94 -1.39 11.28
CA GLU A 40 2.10 -0.32 10.71
C GLU A 40 2.80 0.38 9.53
N LEU A 41 4.11 0.59 9.62
CA LEU A 41 4.91 1.10 8.50
C LEU A 41 4.89 0.14 7.29
N GLN A 42 5.02 -1.18 7.52
CA GLN A 42 4.93 -2.18 6.44
C GLN A 42 3.57 -2.12 5.73
N ARG A 43 2.48 -2.03 6.50
CA ARG A 43 1.13 -1.90 5.96
C ARG A 43 0.97 -0.64 5.10
N LEU A 44 1.49 0.49 5.56
CA LEU A 44 1.42 1.73 4.79
C LEU A 44 2.21 1.65 3.47
N LEU A 45 3.35 0.95 3.48
CA LEU A 45 4.14 0.72 2.26
C LEU A 45 3.37 -0.15 1.25
N GLU A 46 2.58 -1.13 1.72
CA GLU A 46 1.69 -1.94 0.88
C GLU A 46 0.59 -1.07 0.25
N ASP A 47 -0.09 -0.25 1.05
CA ASP A 47 -1.13 0.67 0.55
C ASP A 47 -0.57 1.63 -0.52
N VAL A 48 0.66 2.13 -0.33
CA VAL A 48 1.34 2.97 -1.33
C VAL A 48 1.67 2.18 -2.60
N ALA A 49 2.10 0.93 -2.48
CA ALA A 49 2.41 0.09 -3.62
C ALA A 49 1.17 -0.16 -4.50
N ASP A 50 0.01 -0.40 -3.88
CA ASP A 50 -1.27 -0.55 -4.59
C ASP A 50 -1.63 0.72 -5.38
N ILE A 51 -1.47 1.89 -4.76
CA ILE A 51 -1.69 3.18 -5.43
C ILE A 51 -0.73 3.36 -6.61
N MET A 52 0.55 3.03 -6.43
CA MET A 52 1.56 3.12 -7.48
C MET A 52 1.24 2.19 -8.66
N CYS A 53 0.68 1.00 -8.39
CA CYS A 53 0.23 0.08 -9.42
C CYS A 53 -0.89 0.70 -10.28
N VAL A 54 -1.87 1.36 -9.65
CA VAL A 54 -2.95 2.06 -10.35
C VAL A 54 -2.39 3.23 -11.18
N GLU A 55 -1.50 4.04 -10.62
CA GLU A 55 -0.92 5.19 -11.32
C GLU A 55 -0.05 4.77 -12.52
N ALA A 56 0.76 3.72 -12.37
CA ALA A 56 1.57 3.18 -13.47
C ALA A 56 0.73 2.76 -14.69
N ARG A 57 -0.51 2.34 -14.46
CA ARG A 57 -1.45 1.86 -15.48
C ARG A 57 -2.49 2.90 -15.88
N ARG A 58 -2.45 4.11 -15.32
CA ARG A 58 -3.47 5.16 -15.54
C ARG A 58 -3.63 5.54 -17.02
N GLY A 59 -2.57 5.42 -17.82
CA GLY A 59 -2.57 5.72 -19.26
C GLY A 59 -2.92 4.54 -20.17
N GLU A 60 -3.08 3.33 -19.62
CA GLU A 60 -3.42 2.16 -20.44
C GLU A 60 -4.85 2.24 -20.96
N LYS A 61 -5.07 1.78 -22.19
CA LYS A 61 -6.42 1.72 -22.75
C LYS A 61 -7.20 0.63 -22.02
N GLY A 62 -8.24 1.03 -21.30
CA GLY A 62 -9.20 0.10 -20.70
C GLY A 62 -10.09 -0.58 -21.75
N ILE A 63 -10.62 -1.74 -21.41
CA ILE A 63 -11.65 -2.44 -22.17
C ILE A 63 -13.02 -2.32 -21.45
N PRO A 64 -14.14 -2.37 -22.19
CA PRO A 64 -15.48 -2.41 -21.59
C PRO A 64 -15.68 -3.58 -20.61
N LEU A 65 -16.46 -3.36 -19.55
CA LEU A 65 -16.72 -4.38 -18.51
C LEU A 65 -17.32 -5.69 -19.08
N ASN A 66 -18.16 -5.61 -20.11
CA ASN A 66 -18.74 -6.78 -20.76
C ASN A 66 -17.69 -7.61 -21.53
N GLU A 67 -16.62 -6.99 -22.02
CA GLU A 67 -15.51 -7.71 -22.65
C GLU A 67 -14.68 -8.42 -21.58
N VAL A 68 -14.36 -7.74 -20.47
CA VAL A 68 -13.67 -8.35 -19.31
C VAL A 68 -14.42 -9.59 -18.81
N LYS A 69 -15.74 -9.50 -18.64
CA LYS A 69 -16.55 -10.64 -18.17
C LYS A 69 -16.49 -11.85 -19.10
N LYS A 70 -16.57 -11.61 -20.41
CA LYS A 70 -16.45 -12.68 -21.41
C LYS A 70 -15.08 -13.35 -21.38
N GLU A 71 -14.02 -12.56 -21.23
CA GLU A 71 -12.66 -13.10 -21.09
C GLU A 71 -12.56 -14.02 -19.87
N LEU A 72 -13.05 -13.57 -18.71
CA LEU A 72 -12.99 -14.36 -17.48
C LEU A 72 -13.86 -15.64 -17.50
N GLU A 73 -15.04 -15.59 -18.13
CA GLU A 73 -15.88 -16.78 -18.37
C GLU A 73 -15.17 -17.78 -19.30
N ASN A 74 -14.52 -17.30 -20.37
CA ASN A 74 -13.78 -18.15 -21.30
C ASN A 74 -12.55 -18.80 -20.64
N ASP A 75 -11.91 -18.10 -19.70
CA ASP A 75 -10.78 -18.61 -18.91
C ASP A 75 -11.22 -19.58 -17.79
N GLY A 76 -12.54 -19.74 -17.57
CA GLY A 76 -13.11 -20.60 -16.53
C GLY A 76 -12.88 -20.10 -15.11
N ILE A 77 -12.62 -18.80 -14.95
CA ILE A 77 -12.42 -18.13 -13.66
C ILE A 77 -13.77 -17.70 -13.07
N LEU A 78 -14.76 -17.46 -13.93
CA LEU A 78 -16.11 -16.97 -13.62
C LEU A 78 -17.19 -17.98 -14.04
#